data_AF-A0A7Y6NH64-F1
#
_entry.id   AF-A0A7Y6NH64-F1
#
_cell.length_a   1.000
_cell.length_b   1.000
_cell.length_c   1.000
_cell.angle_alpha   90.00
_cell.angle_beta   90.00
_cell.angle_gamma   90.00
#
_symmetry.space_group_name_H-M   'P 1'
#
loop_
_entity.id
_entity.type
_entity.pdbx_description
1 polymer ?
#
loop_
_entity_poly.entity_id
_entity_poly.type
_entity_poly.pdbx_seq_one_letter_code
_entity_poly.pdbx_strand_id
1 'polypeptide(L)' 'MTFAELAARAVEQEKLGSYGVAAQLWISANKHARKTENKEWAANRAIYCNRRYATQYREAA' A
#
# COMPACT_ATOMS: atom_id res chain seq x y z
N MET A 1 -5.77 12.77 -8.84
CA MET A 1 -5.61 11.84 -7.70
C MET A 1 -4.65 12.46 -6.69
N THR A 2 -5.02 12.53 -5.42
CA THR A 2 -4.23 13.07 -4.32
C THR A 2 -3.65 11.95 -3.45
N PHE A 3 -2.70 12.28 -2.57
CA PHE A 3 -2.21 11.34 -1.55
C PHE A 3 -3.37 10.74 -0.73
N ALA A 4 -4.32 11.56 -0.28
CA ALA A 4 -5.40 11.12 0.59
C ALA A 4 -6.34 10.13 -0.11
N GLU A 5 -6.70 10.39 -1.37
CA GLU A 5 -7.54 9.49 -2.18
C GLU A 5 -6.84 8.15 -2.43
N LEU A 6 -5.55 8.18 -2.76
CA LEU A 6 -4.75 6.97 -2.98
C LEU A 6 -4.59 6.16 -1.69
N ALA A 7 -4.32 6.84 -0.57
CA ALA A 7 -4.20 6.22 0.74
C ALA A 7 -5.53 5.59 1.20
N ALA A 8 -6.66 6.27 1.02
CA ALA A 8 -7.98 5.73 1.36
C ALA A 8 -8.28 4.44 0.58
N ARG A 9 -8.06 4.46 -0.73
CA ARG A 9 -8.22 3.27 -1.58
C ARG A 9 -7.25 2.15 -1.21
N ALA A 10 -6.01 2.48 -0.84
CA ALA A 10 -5.03 1.49 -0.39
C ALA A 10 -5.52 0.77 0.88
N VAL A 11 -6.03 1.53 1.85
CA VAL A 11 -6.61 0.99 3.10
C VAL A 11 -7.83 0.09 2.82
N GLU A 12 -8.70 0.47 1.88
CA GLU A 12 -9.82 -0.39 1.47
C GLU A 12 -9.34 -1.73 0.92
N GLN A 13 -8.32 -1.72 0.07
CA GLN A 13 -7.73 -2.94 -0.47
C GLN A 13 -7.04 -3.79 0.59
N GLU A 14 -6.40 -3.18 1.59
CA GLU A 14 -5.85 -3.90 2.75
C GLU A 14 -6.93 -4.65 3.52
N LYS A 15 -8.10 -4.03 3.75
CA LYS A 15 -9.25 -4.65 4.44
C LYS A 15 -9.84 -5.82 3.65
N LEU A 16 -9.80 -5.74 2.32
CA LEU A 16 -10.22 -6.82 1.43
C LEU A 16 -9.17 -7.95 1.31
N GLY A 17 -7.99 -7.80 1.92
CA GLY A 17 -6.89 -8.77 1.81
C GLY A 17 -6.15 -8.71 0.46
N SER A 18 -6.47 -7.73 -0.39
CA SER A 18 -5.87 -7.50 -1.70
C SER A 18 -4.52 -6.78 -1.58
N TYR A 19 -3.57 -7.40 -0.87
CA TYR A 19 -2.31 -6.74 -0.49
C TYR A 19 -1.43 -6.36 -1.69
N GLY A 20 -1.47 -7.09 -2.82
CA GLY A 20 -0.74 -6.71 -4.03
C GLY A 20 -1.22 -5.38 -4.62
N VAL A 21 -2.55 -5.19 -4.69
CA VAL A 21 -3.16 -3.93 -5.16
C VAL A 21 -2.91 -2.81 -4.16
N ALA A 22 -3.05 -3.10 -2.86
CA ALA A 22 -2.76 -2.13 -1.79
C ALA A 22 -1.31 -1.60 -1.87
N ALA A 23 -0.33 -2.47 -2.14
CA ALA A 23 1.06 -2.07 -2.30
C ALA A 23 1.26 -1.07 -3.45
N GLN A 24 0.65 -1.31 -4.60
CA GLN A 24 0.72 -0.40 -5.77
C GLN A 24 0.08 0.95 -5.47
N LEU A 25 -1.04 0.96 -4.74
CA LEU A 25 -1.71 2.19 -4.31
C LEU A 25 -0.85 2.98 -3.31
N TRP A 26 -0.18 2.33 -2.37
CA TRP A 26 0.76 2.98 -1.45
C TRP A 26 2.00 3.54 -2.15
N ILE A 27 2.56 2.83 -3.14
CA ILE A 27 3.65 3.36 -3.98
C ILE A 27 3.19 4.62 -4.72
N SER A 28 1.96 4.61 -5.23
CA SER A 28 1.36 5.76 -5.90
C SER A 28 1.12 6.92 -4.93
N ALA A 29 0.62 6.63 -3.73
CA ALA A 29 0.42 7.62 -2.67
C ALA A 29 1.74 8.29 -2.28
N ASN A 30 2.81 7.51 -2.10
CA ASN A 30 4.16 8.04 -1.81
C ASN A 30 4.59 9.08 -2.87
N LYS A 31 4.40 8.79 -4.16
CA LYS A 31 4.75 9.72 -5.25
C LYS A 31 3.95 11.03 -5.21
N HIS A 32 2.73 11.00 -4.68
CA HIS A 32 1.84 12.17 -4.57
C HIS A 32 1.95 12.89 -3.22
N ALA A 33 2.65 12.32 -2.23
CA ALA A 33 2.86 12.94 -0.94
C ALA A 33 3.81 14.13 -1.07
N ARG A 34 3.38 15.29 -0.57
CA ARG A 34 4.23 16.50 -0.51
C ARG A 34 5.05 16.56 0.78
N LYS A 35 4.50 16.04 1.87
CA LYS A 35 5.15 15.96 3.18
C LYS A 35 6.02 14.72 3.28
N THR A 36 7.21 14.85 3.88
CA THR A 36 8.14 13.74 4.05
C THR A 36 7.53 12.63 4.91
N GLU A 37 6.79 12.96 5.99
CA GLU A 37 6.17 11.95 6.85
C GLU A 37 5.17 11.09 6.07
N ASN A 38 4.40 11.71 5.16
CA ASN A 38 3.45 10.99 4.30
C ASN A 38 4.15 10.10 3.27
N LYS A 39 5.32 10.52 2.77
CA LYS A 39 6.15 9.68 1.89
C LYS A 39 6.63 8.45 2.65
N GLU A 40 7.26 8.64 3.80
CA GLU A 40 7.79 7.55 4.63
C GLU A 40 6.69 6.59 5.05
N TRP A 41 5.55 7.11 5.50
CA TRP A 41 4.38 6.30 5.85
C TRP A 41 3.94 5.41 4.68
N ALA A 42 3.73 6.00 3.50
CA ALA A 42 3.30 5.25 2.32
C ALA A 42 4.36 4.25 1.84
N ALA A 43 5.65 4.57 1.92
CA ALA A 43 6.73 3.64 1.58
C ALA A 43 6.74 2.43 2.52
N ASN A 44 6.66 2.67 3.83
CA ASN A 44 6.60 1.62 4.84
C ASN A 44 5.37 0.73 4.65
N ARG A 45 4.22 1.32 4.30
CA ARG A 45 3.02 0.54 4.02
C ARG A 45 3.10 -0.29 2.74
N ALA A 46 3.67 0.25 1.67
CA ALA A 46 3.93 -0.53 0.46
C ALA A 46 4.80 -1.77 0.75
N ILE A 47 5.85 -1.61 1.58
CA ILE A 47 6.71 -2.73 2.00
C ILE A 47 5.91 -3.77 2.80
N TYR A 48 5.09 -3.33 3.75
CA TYR A 48 4.22 -4.23 4.52
C TYR A 48 3.29 -5.04 3.61
N CYS A 49 2.58 -4.36 2.71
CA CYS A 49 1.65 -5.01 1.78
C CYS A 49 2.37 -6.01 0.86
N ASN A 50 3.55 -5.66 0.34
CA ASN A 50 4.35 -6.58 -0.48
C ASN A 50 4.77 -7.83 0.30
N ARG A 51 5.15 -7.68 1.57
CA ARG A 51 5.48 -8.84 2.43
C ARG A 51 4.26 -9.73 2.65
N ARG A 52 3.10 -9.15 2.95
CA ARG A 52 1.85 -9.90 3.15
C ARG A 52 1.41 -10.63 1.88
N TYR A 53 1.49 -9.96 0.74
CA TYR A 53 1.23 -10.56 -0.57
C TYR A 53 2.16 -11.75 -0.81
N ALA A 54 3.48 -11.59 -0.62
CA ALA A 54 4.43 -12.69 -0.80
C ALA A 54 4.17 -13.89 0.15
N THR A 55 3.75 -13.63 1.39
CA THR A 55 3.40 -14.72 2.33
C THR A 55 2.13 -15.45 1.93
N GLN A 56 1.07 -14.75 1.50
CA GLN A 56 -0.18 -15.39 1.07
C GLN A 56 0.01 -16.39 -0.07
N TYR A 57 0.92 -16.11 -1.01
CA TYR A 57 1.23 -17.04 -2.10
C TYR A 57 2.00 -18.28 -1.64
N ARG A 58 2.72 -18.20 -0.52
CA ARG A 58 3.43 -19.36 0.06
C ARG A 58 2.51 -20.28 0.86
N GLU A 59 1.43 -19.75 1.42
CA GLU A 59 0.45 -20.53 2.19
C GLU A 59 -0.62 -21.20 1.30
N ALA A 60 -0.75 -20.77 0.06
CA ALA A 60 -1.71 -21.31 -0.92
C ALA A 60 -1.11 -22.35 -1.89
N ALA A 61 0.17 -22.71 -1.73
CA ALA A 61 0.91 -23.68 -2.54
C ALA A 61 1.22 -24.94 -1.74
#